data_AF-A0A949W854-F1
#
_entry.id   AF-A0A949W854-F1
#
_cell.length_a   1.000
_cell.length_b   1.000
_cell.length_c   1.000
_cell.angle_alpha   90.00
_cell.angle_beta   90.00
_cell.angle_gamma   90.00
#
_symmetry.space_group_name_H-M   'P 1'
#
loop_
_entity.id
_entity.type
_entity.pdbx_description
1 polymer ?
#
loop_
_entity_poly.entity_id
_entity_poly.type
_entity_poly.pdbx_seq_one_letter_code
_entity_poly.pdbx_strand_id
1 'polypeptide(L)' 'MSDRLSITKYGQRYWAVWLDGELLAVTLYKKGARAITAAIMTLSTTHGKEVHHDIQAA' A
#
# COMPACT_ATOMS: atom_id res chain seq x y z
N MET A 1 -7.08 -9.27 14.04
CA MET A 1 -5.83 -8.76 13.42
C MET A 1 -6.26 -7.85 12.29
N SER A 2 -6.20 -6.54 12.48
CA SER A 2 -6.53 -5.60 11.41
C SER A 2 -5.37 -5.61 10.43
N ASP A 3 -5.58 -6.11 9.22
CA ASP A 3 -4.64 -5.92 8.13
C ASP A 3 -4.46 -4.41 7.93
N ARG A 4 -3.24 -3.93 8.17
CA ARG A 4 -2.85 -2.53 7.97
C ARG A 4 -3.27 -2.02 6.60
N LEU A 5 -3.22 -2.86 5.57
CA LEU A 5 -3.65 -2.52 4.22
C LEU A 5 -4.68 -3.56 3.74
N SER A 6 -5.89 -3.12 3.41
CA SER A 6 -6.96 -4.05 3.02
C SER A 6 -7.80 -3.54 1.85
N ILE A 7 -8.41 -4.48 1.13
CA ILE A 7 -9.34 -4.19 0.03
C ILE A 7 -10.71 -4.78 0.38
N THR A 8 -11.76 -3.97 0.35
CA THR A 8 -13.14 -4.42 0.57
C THR A 8 -14.05 -4.05 -0.60
N LYS A 9 -15.15 -4.79 -0.76
CA LYS A 9 -16.21 -4.41 -1.71
C LYS A 9 -16.93 -3.18 -1.16
N TYR A 10 -17.08 -2.15 -1.99
CA TYR A 10 -17.65 -0.85 -1.62
C TYR A 10 -18.90 -0.59 -2.48
N GLY A 11 -20.06 -0.97 -1.96
CA GLY A 11 -21.30 -0.95 -2.74
C GLY A 11 -21.34 -2.02 -3.84
N GLN A 12 -22.02 -1.74 -4.96
CA GLN A 12 -22.29 -2.76 -5.97
C GLN A 12 -21.11 -3.01 -6.93
N ARG A 13 -20.48 -1.93 -7.41
CA ARG A 13 -19.44 -2.00 -8.46
C ARG A 13 -18.09 -1.46 -8.02
N TYR A 14 -17.93 -0.97 -6.79
CA TYR A 14 -16.68 -0.36 -6.37
C TYR A 14 -15.90 -1.22 -5.37
N TRP A 15 -14.63 -0.87 -5.23
CA TRP A 15 -13.66 -1.52 -4.35
C TRP A 15 -12.90 -0.44 -3.59
N ALA A 16 -12.93 -0.51 -2.26
CA ALA A 16 -12.23 0.40 -1.37
C ALA A 16 -10.86 -0.16 -0.98
N VAL A 17 -9.87 0.72 -0.92
CA VAL A 17 -8.54 0.45 -0.33
C VAL A 17 -8.46 1.19 0.99
N TRP A 18 -8.12 0.46 2.05
CA TRP A 18 -8.00 0.99 3.41
C TRP A 18 -6.55 0.89 3.88
N LEU A 19 -6.06 1.93 4.55
CA LEU A 19 -4.80 1.92 5.27
C LEU A 19 -5.06 2.31 6.73
N ASP A 20 -4.71 1.42 7.67
CA ASP A 20 -4.86 1.65 9.11
C ASP A 20 -6.27 2.12 9.52
N GLY A 21 -7.29 1.64 8.79
CA GLY A 21 -8.70 1.99 9.02
C GLY A 21 -9.20 3.21 8.25
N GLU A 22 -8.33 3.94 7.55
CA GLU A 22 -8.69 5.11 6.74
C GLU A 22 -8.92 4.75 5.26
N LEU A 23 -9.95 5.35 4.64
CA LEU A 23 -10.27 5.13 3.24
C LEU A 23 -9.33 5.94 2.34
N LEU A 24 -8.45 5.27 1.61
CA LEU A 24 -7.51 5.95 0.71
C LEU A 24 -8.06 6.16 -0.70
N ALA A 25 -8.75 5.15 -1.24
CA ALA A 25 -9.20 5.18 -2.63
C ALA A 25 -10.40 4.27 -2.85
N VAL A 26 -11.26 4.66 -3.79
CA VAL A 26 -12.34 3.84 -4.32
C VAL A 26 -12.12 3.65 -5.81
N THR A 27 -12.12 2.39 -6.26
CA THR A 27 -11.88 2.02 -7.66
C THR A 27 -13.08 1.26 -8.22
N LEU A 28 -13.33 1.38 -9.53
CA LEU A 28 -14.41 0.62 -10.19
C LEU A 28 -14.09 -0.88 -10.32
N TYR A 29 -12.82 -1.26 -10.36
CA TYR A 29 -12.45 -2.66 -10.56
C TYR A 29 -11.46 -3.11 -9.49
N LYS A 30 -11.63 -4.34 -8.99
CA LYS A 30 -10.72 -4.97 -8.01
C LYS A 30 -9.26 -4.94 -8.45
N LYS A 31 -9.02 -5.03 -9.77
CA LYS A 31 -7.66 -4.93 -10.35
C LYS A 31 -6.98 -3.60 -10.00
N GLY A 32 -7.73 -2.49 -9.99
CA GLY A 32 -7.21 -1.17 -9.62
C GLY A 32 -6.85 -1.10 -8.14
N ALA A 33 -7.74 -1.55 -7.26
CA ALA A 33 -7.47 -1.64 -5.83
C ALA A 33 -6.21 -2.48 -5.51
N ARG A 34 -6.02 -3.61 -6.22
CA ARG A 34 -4.81 -4.44 -6.09
C ARG A 34 -3.55 -3.72 -6.55
N ALA A 35 -3.61 -3.01 -7.67
CA ALA A 35 -2.46 -2.25 -8.18
C ALA A 35 -2.04 -1.14 -7.20
N ILE A 36 -3.01 -0.43 -6.61
CA ILE A 36 -2.75 0.60 -5.58
C ILE A 36 -2.09 -0.04 -4.35
N THR A 37 -2.64 -1.16 -3.87
CA THR A 37 -2.11 -1.90 -2.71
C THR A 37 -0.65 -2.31 -2.95
N ALA A 38 -0.34 -2.85 -4.14
CA ALA A 38 1.02 -3.24 -4.51
C ALA A 38 1.98 -2.03 -4.57
N ALA A 39 1.54 -0.90 -5.13
CA ALA A 39 2.33 0.32 -5.15
C ALA A 39 2.65 0.83 -3.74
N ILE A 40 1.68 0.83 -2.83
CA ILE A 40 1.86 1.23 -1.42
C ILE A 40 2.88 0.30 -0.73
N MET A 41 2.76 -1.01 -0.92
CA MET A 41 3.71 -1.99 -0.36
C MET A 41 5.14 -1.74 -0.87
N THR A 42 5.30 -1.51 -2.17
CA THR A 42 6.61 -1.20 -2.77
C THR A 42 7.21 0.08 -2.18
N LEU A 43 6.43 1.17 -2.12
CA LEU A 43 6.90 2.45 -1.58
C LEU A 43 7.26 2.36 -0.08
N SER A 44 6.49 1.61 0.69
CA SER A 44 6.73 1.38 2.12
C SER A 44 8.00 0.56 2.35
N THR A 45 8.29 -0.40 1.46
CA THR A 45 9.50 -1.23 1.54
C THR A 45 10.75 -0.42 1.18
N THR A 46 10.66 0.46 0.18
CA THR A 46 11.79 1.30 -0.26
C THR A 46 12.20 2.33 0.80
N HIS A 47 11.24 2.89 1.55
CA HIS A 47 11.56 3.83 2.65
C HIS A 47 12.31 3.17 3.82
N GLY A 48 12.22 1.85 3.99
CA GLY A 48 13.01 1.12 5.00
C GLY A 48 14.44 0.80 4.58
N LYS A 49 14.81 1.10 3.33
CA LYS A 49 16.16 0.90 2.78
C LYS A 49 16.92 2.23 2.75
N GLU A 50 17.11 2.83 3.92
CA GLU A 50 18.19 3.81 4.07
C GLU A 50 19.51 3.04 3.90
N VAL A 51 20.14 3.21 2.74
CA VAL A 51 21.46 2.66 2.44
C VAL A 51 22.48 3.40 3.30
N HIS A 52 22.87 2.79 4.41
CA HIS A 52 24.04 3.21 5.17
C HIS A 52 25.27 2.98 4.27
N HIS A 53 25.70 4.03 3.57
CA HIS A 53 27.00 4.05 2.93
C HIS A 53 28.04 4.13 4.06
N ASP A 54 28.54 2.98 4.50
CA ASP A 54 29.76 2.93 5.29
C ASP A 54 30.89 3.52 4.42
N ILE A 55 31.26 4.75 4.73
CA ILE A 55 32.49 5.37 4.24
C ILE A 55 33.61 4.64 4.98
N GLN A 56 34.16 3.60 4.34
CA GLN A 56 35.36 2.94 4.85
C GLN A 56 36.57 3.82 4.51
N ALA A 57 36.91 4.71 5.45
CA ALA A 57 38.19 5.40 5.47
C ALA A 57 39.23 4.52 6.18
N ALA A 58 40.20 4.00 5.41
CA ALA A 58 41.56 3.72 5.84
C ALA A 58 42.45 3.55 4.61
#